data_AF-A0A453SY32-F1
#
_entry.id   AF-A0A453SY32-F1
#
_cell.length_a   1.000
_cell.length_b   1.000
_cell.length_c   1.000
_cell.angle_alpha   90.00
_cell.angle_beta   90.00
_cell.angle_gamma   90.00
#
_symmetry.space_group_name_H-M   'P 1'
#
loop_
_entity.id
_entity.type
_entity.pdbx_description
1 polymer ?
#
loop_
_entity_poly.entity_id
_entity_poly.type
_entity_poly.pdbx_seq_one_letter_code
_entity_poly.pdbx_strand_id
1 'polypeptide(L)'
;MEATEGDTTLTWDVTVLGWEVRYTEEFVPADEGAYTIVVSKGRKVGAGEEAVRNSFRAVEAGKVVITVENATRGRKRVLFRHKAKSALAKKC
;
A
#
# COMPACT_ATOMS: atom_id res chain seq x y z
N MET A 1 -1.92 -0.07 6.15
CA MET A 1 -1.36 1.20 6.66
C MET A 1 -2.49 2.20 6.76
N GLU A 2 -2.56 2.96 7.84
CA GLU A 2 -3.80 3.63 8.24
C GLU A 2 -3.68 5.15 8.18
N ALA A 3 -4.74 5.80 7.71
CA ALA A 3 -5.00 7.22 7.83
C ALA A 3 -6.09 7.40 8.89
N THR A 4 -5.75 7.98 10.03
CA THR A 4 -6.71 8.18 11.14
C THR A 4 -7.68 9.33 10.87
N GLU A 5 -7.34 10.21 9.94
CA GLU A 5 -8.11 11.39 9.54
C GLU A 5 -7.85 11.71 8.06
N GLY A 6 -8.69 12.59 7.51
CA GLY A 6 -8.47 13.16 6.18
C GLY A 6 -7.18 13.96 6.08
N ASP A 7 -6.78 14.24 4.84
CA ASP A 7 -5.51 14.91 4.50
C ASP A 7 -4.25 14.21 5.03
N THR A 8 -4.33 12.89 5.21
CA THR A 8 -3.18 12.06 5.52
C THR A 8 -2.57 11.51 4.23
N THR A 9 -1.28 11.77 4.02
CA THR A 9 -0.51 11.16 2.92
C THR A 9 0.17 9.90 3.42
N LEU A 10 -0.22 8.77 2.84
CA LEU A 10 0.39 7.46 3.04
C LEU A 10 1.44 7.26 1.95
N THR A 11 2.64 6.82 2.31
CA THR A 11 3.71 6.50 1.35
C THR A 11 4.33 5.18 1.75
N TRP A 12 4.60 4.33 0.77
CA TRP A 12 5.18 3.02 1.01
C TRP A 12 6.15 2.58 -0.08
N ASP A 13 7.03 1.67 0.31
CA ASP A 13 7.97 0.95 -0.55
C ASP A 13 7.74 -0.56 -0.35
N VAL A 14 7.67 -1.31 -1.45
CA VAL A 14 7.57 -2.78 -1.44
C VAL A 14 8.67 -3.37 -2.32
N THR A 15 9.42 -4.32 -1.77
CA THR A 15 10.44 -5.07 -2.53
C THR A 15 10.19 -6.55 -2.39
N VAL A 16 10.21 -7.26 -3.52
CA VAL A 16 9.97 -8.70 -3.57
C VAL A 16 11.30 -9.41 -3.78
N LEU A 17 11.59 -10.37 -2.91
CA LEU A 17 12.80 -11.17 -2.96
C LEU A 17 12.46 -12.62 -3.32
N GLY A 18 13.29 -13.18 -4.19
CA GLY A 18 13.28 -14.60 -4.52
C GLY A 18 12.49 -14.94 -5.78
N TRP A 19 11.26 -14.44 -5.99
CA TRP A 19 10.42 -14.80 -7.14
C TRP A 19 9.31 -13.79 -7.47
N GLU A 20 8.74 -13.86 -8.68
CA GLU A 20 7.62 -13.03 -9.13
C GLU A 20 6.34 -13.22 -8.28
N VAL A 21 5.71 -12.14 -7.84
CA VAL A 21 4.39 -12.12 -7.18
C VAL A 21 3.42 -11.21 -7.92
N ARG A 22 2.10 -11.41 -7.71
CA ARG A 22 1.11 -10.42 -8.12
C ARG A 22 0.81 -9.49 -6.95
N TYR A 23 0.74 -8.21 -7.24
CA TYR A 23 0.70 -7.13 -6.27
C TYR A 23 -0.42 -6.16 -6.61
N THR A 24 -1.38 -5.94 -5.69
CA THR A 24 -2.45 -4.94 -5.82
C THR A 24 -2.45 -3.97 -4.64
N GLU A 25 -3.00 -2.78 -4.87
CA GLU A 25 -3.12 -1.74 -3.85
C GLU A 25 -4.52 -1.15 -3.87
N GLU A 26 -5.17 -1.11 -2.72
CA GLU A 26 -6.53 -0.60 -2.55
C GLU A 26 -6.60 0.28 -1.30
N PHE A 27 -7.38 1.35 -1.36
CA PHE A 27 -7.74 2.14 -0.18
C PHE A 27 -9.16 1.80 0.22
N VAL A 28 -9.33 1.35 1.46
CA VAL A 28 -10.60 1.02 2.07
C VAL A 28 -10.92 2.12 3.10
N PRO A 29 -11.90 2.99 2.81
CA PRO A 29 -12.40 3.95 3.78
C PRO A 29 -12.89 3.28 5.07
N ALA A 30 -12.87 4.02 6.17
CA ALA A 30 -13.41 3.55 7.45
C ALA A 30 -14.95 3.62 7.51
N ASP A 31 -15.56 4.47 6.68
CA ASP A 31 -17.02 4.55 6.55
C ASP A 31 -17.55 3.32 5.81
N GLU A 32 -18.44 2.56 6.47
CA GLU A 32 -19.03 1.31 5.96
C GLU A 32 -19.85 1.50 4.68
N GLY A 33 -20.28 2.72 4.34
CA GLY A 33 -21.01 3.05 3.11
C GLY A 33 -20.15 3.49 1.93
N ALA A 34 -18.84 3.71 2.14
CA ALA A 34 -17.97 4.27 1.12
C ALA A 34 -17.32 3.20 0.22
N TYR A 35 -16.94 3.61 -0.99
CA TYR A 35 -16.35 2.70 -1.97
C TYR A 35 -14.85 2.49 -1.73
N THR A 36 -14.41 1.24 -1.95
CA THR A 36 -12.97 0.94 -2.02
C THR A 36 -12.38 1.56 -3.29
N ILE A 37 -11.26 2.27 -3.14
CA ILE A 37 -10.57 2.95 -4.22
C ILE A 37 -9.40 2.06 -4.67
N VAL A 38 -9.38 1.67 -5.94
CA VAL A 38 -8.24 0.94 -6.52
C VAL A 38 -7.08 1.92 -6.74
N VAL A 39 -6.05 1.82 -5.91
CA VAL A 39 -4.86 2.69 -5.97
C VAL A 39 -3.93 2.23 -7.10
N SER A 40 -3.76 0.91 -7.26
CA SER A 40 -2.96 0.33 -8.33
C SER A 40 -3.55 -1.00 -8.77
N LYS A 41 -3.83 -1.11 -10.07
CA LYS A 41 -4.30 -2.36 -10.68
C LYS A 41 -3.19 -3.39 -10.65
N GLY A 42 -3.55 -4.62 -10.32
CA GLY A 42 -2.62 -5.68 -9.99
C GLY A 42 -1.51 -5.87 -11.02
N ARG A 43 -0.25 -5.70 -10.60
CA ARG A 43 0.94 -5.90 -11.46
C ARG A 43 1.78 -7.07 -10.96
N LYS A 44 2.55 -7.66 -11.87
CA LYS A 44 3.58 -8.63 -11.52
C LYS A 44 4.83 -7.89 -11.06
N VAL A 45 5.46 -8.35 -9.99
CA VAL A 45 6.71 -7.80 -9.46
C VAL A 45 7.68 -8.95 -9.27
N GLY A 46 8.74 -8.96 -10.08
CA GLY A 46 9.80 -9.97 -10.12
C GLY A 46 10.86 -9.84 -9.04
N ALA A 47 11.65 -10.91 -8.88
CA ALA A 47 12.87 -10.85 -8.08
C ALA A 47 13.95 -10.06 -8.83
N GLY A 48 14.49 -9.01 -8.20
CA GLY A 48 15.50 -8.14 -8.81
C GLY A 48 14.93 -6.91 -9.51
N GLU A 49 13.61 -6.74 -9.53
CA GLU A 49 13.01 -5.44 -9.85
C GLU A 49 13.28 -4.43 -8.72
N GLU A 50 13.31 -3.14 -9.10
CA GLU A 50 13.43 -2.06 -8.13
C GLU A 50 12.23 -2.04 -7.16
N ALA A 51 12.45 -1.49 -5.96
CA ALA A 51 11.38 -1.30 -4.99
C ALA A 51 10.21 -0.50 -5.59
N VAL A 52 9.01 -1.04 -5.42
CA VAL A 52 7.77 -0.38 -5.79
C VAL A 52 7.46 0.69 -4.77
N ARG A 53 7.71 1.96 -5.11
CA ARG A 53 7.27 3.11 -4.31
C ARG A 53 5.92 3.62 -4.80
N ASN A 54 4.97 3.78 -3.89
CA ASN A 54 3.73 4.50 -4.16
C ASN A 54 3.29 5.37 -2.98
N SER A 55 2.32 6.25 -3.24
CA SER A 55 1.69 7.09 -2.24
C SER A 55 0.22 7.34 -2.55
N PHE A 56 -0.58 7.51 -1.51
CA PHE A 56 -1.98 7.86 -1.60
C PHE A 56 -2.33 8.94 -0.58
N ARG A 57 -3.00 10.00 -1.03
CA ARG A 57 -3.52 11.05 -0.16
C ARG A 57 -4.96 10.69 0.21
N ALA A 58 -5.15 10.22 1.44
CA ALA A 58 -6.46 9.92 1.97
C ALA A 58 -7.17 11.23 2.32
N VAL A 59 -8.38 11.42 1.78
CA VAL A 59 -9.25 12.56 2.09
C VAL A 59 -10.15 12.28 3.29
N GLU A 60 -10.18 11.04 3.74
CA GLU A 60 -10.98 10.54 4.86
C GLU A 60 -10.19 9.50 5.66
N ALA A 61 -10.70 9.11 6.83
CA ALA A 61 -10.12 8.03 7.61
C ALA A 61 -10.28 6.70 6.87
N GLY A 62 -9.26 5.84 6.95
CA GLY A 62 -9.26 4.55 6.26
C GLY A 62 -7.89 3.92 6.23
N LYS A 63 -7.69 2.96 5.32
CA LYS A 63 -6.42 2.24 5.21
C LYS A 63 -6.09 1.86 3.78
N VAL A 64 -4.80 1.92 3.44
CA VAL A 64 -4.29 1.22 2.25
C VAL A 64 -4.03 -0.24 2.63
N VAL A 65 -4.65 -1.13 1.85
CA VAL A 65 -4.46 -2.58 1.84
C VAL A 65 -3.59 -2.93 0.64
N ILE A 66 -2.52 -3.66 0.93
CA ILE A 66 -1.63 -4.21 -0.08
C ILE A 66 -1.82 -5.72 -0.08
N THR A 67 -2.18 -6.28 -1.23
CA THR A 67 -2.34 -7.71 -1.38
C THR A 67 -1.20 -8.26 -2.22
N VAL A 68 -0.49 -9.25 -1.66
CA VAL A 68 0.58 -9.97 -2.35
C VAL A 68 0.15 -11.41 -2.57
N GLU A 69 -0.16 -11.75 -3.80
CA GLU A 69 -0.57 -13.10 -4.18
C GLU A 69 0.64 -13.93 -4.61
N ASN A 70 0.82 -15.07 -3.94
CA ASN A 70 1.82 -16.04 -4.30
C ASN A 70 1.22 -17.16 -5.15
N ALA A 71 1.39 -17.08 -6.48
CA ALA A 71 0.94 -18.12 -7.41
C ALA A 71 1.83 -19.38 -7.44
N THR A 72 2.92 -19.45 -6.65
CA THR A 72 3.84 -20.59 -6.65
C THR A 72 4.05 -21.16 -5.24
N ARG A 73 4.52 -22.40 -5.14
CA ARG A 73 4.72 -23.10 -3.85
C ARG A 73 6.01 -22.69 -3.13
N GLY A 74 6.89 -21.96 -3.80
CA GLY A 74 8.16 -21.50 -3.22
C GLY A 74 7.93 -20.43 -2.15
N ARG A 75 8.78 -20.45 -1.11
CA ARG A 75 8.80 -19.37 -0.11
C ARG A 75 9.28 -18.08 -0.77
N LYS A 76 8.54 -17.00 -0.54
CA LYS A 76 8.87 -15.65 -1.02
C LYS A 76 9.01 -14.73 0.18
N ARG A 77 9.87 -13.72 0.05
CA ARG A 77 10.06 -12.70 1.08
C ARG A 77 9.68 -11.36 0.50
N VAL A 78 8.91 -10.60 1.26
CA VAL A 78 8.54 -9.22 0.92
C VAL A 78 9.12 -8.32 1.99
N LEU A 79 9.84 -7.29 1.56
CA LEU A 79 10.25 -6.20 2.42
C LEU A 79 9.29 -5.04 2.20
N PHE A 80 8.84 -4.46 3.30
CA PHE A 80 7.86 -3.40 3.28
C PHE A 80 8.27 -2.30 4.25
N ARG A 81 8.16 -1.06 3.78
CA ARG A 81 8.31 0.14 4.61
C ARG A 81 7.19 1.10 4.27
N HIS A 82 6.65 1.76 5.29
CA HIS A 82 5.65 2.80 5.08
C HIS A 82 5.83 3.96 6.04
N LYS A 83 5.21 5.08 5.69
CA LYS A 83 5.06 6.27 6.53
C LYS A 83 3.68 6.87 6.29
N ALA A 84 3.13 7.48 7.34
CA ALA A 84 1.93 8.27 7.28
C ALA A 84 2.27 9.70 7.72
N LYS A 85 1.79 10.70 6.98
CA LYS A 85 1.98 12.11 7.31
C LYS A 85 0.64 12.84 7.21
N SER A 86 0.10 13.26 8.35
CA SER A 86 -1.05 14.15 8.40
C SER A 86 -0.63 15.59 8.08
N ALA A 87 -1.44 16.31 7.32
CA ALA A 87 -1.28 17.75 7.09
C ALA A 87 -1.67 18.59 8.33
N LEU A 88 -2.47 18.02 9.24
CA LEU A 88 -2.96 18.67 10.47
C LEU A 88 -2.04 18.45 11.68
N ALA A 89 -1.10 17.51 11.59
CA ALA A 89 -0.04 17.35 12.58
C ALA A 89 0.84 18.62 12.61
N LYS A 90 0.60 19.46 13.63
CA LYS A 90 1.34 20.71 13.87
C LYS A 90 2.85 20.42 13.79
N LYS A 91 3.57 21.19 12.98
CA LYS A 91 5.04 21.31 13.13
C LYS A 91 5.29 21.92 14.51
N CYS A 92 5.86 21.13 15.42
CA CYS A 92 6.48 21.66 16.62
C CYS A 92 7.70 22.51 16.24
#